data_AF-A0A7J6B9N7-F1
#
_entry.id   AF-A0A7J6B9N7-F1
#
_cell.length_a   1.000
_cell.length_b   1.000
_cell.length_c   1.000
_cell.angle_alpha   90.00
_cell.angle_beta   90.00
_cell.angle_gamma   90.00
#
_symmetry.space_group_name_H-M   'P 1'
#
loop_
_entity.id
_entity.type
_entity.pdbx_description
1 polymer ?
#
loop_
_entity_poly.entity_id
_entity_poly.type
_entity_poly.pdbx_seq_one_letter_code
_entity_poly.pdbx_strand_id
1 'polypeptide(L)'
;MSNFQYKFHQMFHRFFSQKTLITFFASFSTIIYNSRMKPKPNISASRRLFLKTKILKKARSLLATEKEVKQRERERVLSETISPLVLSGLSLQQLQALCRELHQKSDAIDEERYDITVKVGKNDKEIAELSHKISELKGKMKRPALKRVKISADAMLGALLGAKFRESVDFKANLKTVKKEEEKKEEVTDWRKNVEAMSGMEGRKKLFDAGQ
;
A
#
# COMPACT_ATOMS: atom_id res chain seq x y z
N MET A 1 -45.13 -21.98 3.75
CA MET A 1 -44.14 -22.61 4.67
C MET A 1 -44.51 -22.52 6.16
N SER A 2 -45.58 -21.81 6.55
CA SER A 2 -46.01 -21.62 7.94
C SER A 2 -46.73 -22.83 8.57
N ASN A 3 -47.50 -23.59 7.78
CA ASN A 3 -48.30 -24.72 8.31
C ASN A 3 -47.48 -25.97 8.68
N PHE A 4 -46.31 -26.19 8.07
CA PHE A 4 -45.48 -27.35 8.38
C PHE A 4 -44.73 -27.17 9.70
N GLN A 5 -44.24 -25.96 9.97
CA GLN A 5 -43.62 -25.64 11.27
C GLN A 5 -44.61 -25.73 12.42
N TYR A 6 -45.87 -25.29 12.23
CA TYR A 6 -46.89 -25.32 13.28
C TYR A 6 -47.29 -26.76 13.66
N LYS A 7 -47.47 -27.64 12.67
CA LYS A 7 -47.78 -29.06 12.93
C LYS A 7 -46.59 -29.82 13.55
N PHE A 8 -45.37 -29.51 13.13
CA PHE A 8 -44.16 -30.12 13.72
C PHE A 8 -43.97 -29.72 15.18
N HIS A 9 -44.27 -28.47 15.52
CA HIS A 9 -44.18 -27.94 16.90
C HIS A 9 -45.24 -28.57 17.83
N GLN A 10 -46.47 -28.77 17.35
CA GLN A 10 -47.53 -29.43 18.15
C GLN A 10 -47.26 -30.92 18.38
N MET A 11 -46.64 -31.62 17.42
CA MET A 11 -46.35 -33.05 17.56
C MET A 11 -45.23 -33.31 18.58
N PHE A 12 -44.21 -32.45 18.62
CA PHE A 12 -43.09 -32.57 19.56
C PHE A 12 -43.49 -32.35 21.02
N HIS A 13 -44.42 -31.41 21.27
CA HIS A 13 -44.87 -31.06 22.62
C HIS A 13 -45.68 -32.16 23.32
N ARG A 14 -46.19 -33.13 22.54
CA ARG A 14 -47.04 -34.23 23.02
C ARG A 14 -46.26 -35.51 23.34
N PHE A 15 -44.98 -35.58 22.95
CA PHE A 15 -44.16 -36.80 23.03
C PHE A 15 -42.92 -36.68 23.94
N PHE A 16 -42.54 -35.46 24.33
CA PHE A 16 -41.30 -35.22 25.08
C PHE A 16 -41.55 -34.34 26.30
N SER A 17 -41.01 -34.75 27.46
CA SER A 17 -41.02 -33.96 28.70
C SER A 17 -40.40 -32.57 28.47
N GLN A 18 -40.88 -31.55 29.18
CA GLN A 18 -40.38 -30.15 29.08
C GLN A 18 -38.85 -30.06 29.12
N LYS A 19 -38.19 -30.91 29.92
CA LYS A 19 -36.72 -30.97 29.99
C LYS A 19 -36.06 -31.38 28.67
N THR A 20 -36.67 -32.30 27.94
CA THR A 20 -36.15 -32.79 26.64
C THR A 20 -36.44 -31.83 25.50
N LEU A 21 -37.54 -31.07 25.58
CA LEU A 21 -37.84 -30.02 24.61
C LEU A 21 -36.86 -28.85 24.74
N ILE A 22 -36.54 -28.43 25.98
CA ILE A 22 -35.58 -27.35 26.25
C ILE A 22 -34.19 -27.73 25.76
N THR A 23 -33.73 -28.96 26.02
CA THR A 23 -32.42 -29.41 25.51
C THR A 23 -32.40 -29.52 24.00
N PHE A 24 -33.48 -30.00 23.38
CA PHE A 24 -33.59 -30.04 21.91
C PHE A 24 -33.57 -28.63 21.29
N PHE A 25 -34.31 -27.67 21.85
CA PHE A 25 -34.28 -26.27 21.37
C PHE A 25 -32.94 -25.59 21.63
N ALA A 26 -32.27 -25.85 22.75
CA ALA A 26 -30.94 -25.33 23.03
C ALA A 26 -29.89 -25.91 22.07
N SER A 27 -29.92 -27.21 21.80
CA SER A 27 -29.06 -27.87 20.82
C SER A 27 -29.36 -27.40 19.40
N PHE A 28 -30.63 -27.27 19.02
CA PHE A 28 -31.02 -26.81 17.69
C PHE A 28 -30.67 -25.32 17.47
N SER A 29 -30.87 -24.46 18.47
CA SER A 29 -30.42 -23.06 18.45
C SER A 29 -28.90 -22.96 18.35
N THR A 30 -28.15 -23.80 19.08
CA THR A 30 -26.69 -23.89 18.99
C THR A 30 -26.22 -24.36 17.62
N ILE A 31 -26.90 -25.33 17.01
CA ILE A 31 -26.58 -25.84 15.66
C ILE A 31 -26.86 -24.74 14.62
N ILE A 32 -28.01 -24.07 14.67
CA ILE A 32 -28.36 -22.98 13.75
C ILE A 32 -27.45 -21.75 13.93
N TYR A 33 -27.04 -21.43 15.16
CA TYR A 33 -26.08 -20.37 15.45
C TYR A 33 -24.69 -20.70 14.87
N ASN A 34 -24.22 -21.94 15.01
CA ASN A 34 -22.96 -22.38 14.44
C ASN A 34 -22.98 -22.46 12.91
N SER A 35 -24.11 -22.80 12.27
CA SER A 35 -24.24 -22.86 10.81
C SER A 35 -24.25 -21.48 10.12
N ARG A 36 -24.47 -20.38 10.85
CA ARG A 36 -24.45 -19.00 10.32
C ARG A 36 -23.08 -18.32 10.42
N MET A 37 -22.12 -18.93 11.11
CA MET A 37 -20.76 -18.41 11.21
C MET A 37 -19.98 -18.85 9.98
N LYS A 38 -19.75 -17.92 9.03
CA LYS A 38 -18.84 -18.17 7.91
C LYS A 38 -17.51 -18.69 8.46
N PRO A 39 -16.94 -19.78 7.92
CA PRO A 39 -15.68 -20.32 8.41
C PRO A 39 -14.64 -19.20 8.41
N LYS A 40 -13.96 -19.03 9.56
CA LYS A 40 -12.90 -18.02 9.70
C LYS A 40 -11.88 -18.28 8.59
N PRO A 41 -11.51 -17.25 7.79
CA PRO A 41 -10.57 -17.45 6.70
C PRO A 41 -9.25 -18.00 7.26
N ASN A 42 -8.73 -19.06 6.65
CA ASN A 42 -7.53 -19.79 7.08
C ASN A 42 -6.26 -18.92 7.12
N ILE A 43 -6.33 -17.71 6.56
CA ILE A 43 -5.25 -16.72 6.53
C ILE A 43 -5.75 -15.42 7.16
N SER A 44 -5.03 -14.95 8.17
CA SER A 44 -5.33 -13.68 8.83
C SER A 44 -5.22 -12.49 7.87
N ALA A 45 -6.00 -11.44 8.09
CA ALA A 45 -5.94 -10.22 7.30
C ALA A 45 -4.53 -9.60 7.30
N SER A 46 -3.84 -9.66 8.44
CA SER A 46 -2.43 -9.23 8.58
C SER A 46 -1.50 -9.98 7.64
N ARG A 47 -1.60 -11.32 7.58
CA ARG A 47 -0.79 -12.13 6.66
C ARG A 47 -1.08 -11.80 5.20
N ARG A 48 -2.35 -11.61 4.84
CA ARG A 48 -2.74 -11.21 3.48
C ARG A 48 -2.16 -9.85 3.10
N LEU A 49 -2.21 -8.86 4.00
CA LEU A 49 -1.63 -7.53 3.78
C LEU A 49 -0.10 -7.60 3.64
N PHE A 50 0.56 -8.37 4.50
CA PHE A 50 2.01 -8.59 4.41
C PHE A 50 2.43 -9.14 3.05
N LEU A 51 1.71 -10.16 2.55
CA LEU A 51 1.96 -10.75 1.23
C LEU A 51 1.70 -9.75 0.10
N LYS A 52 0.60 -9.00 0.12
CA LYS A 52 0.32 -7.93 -0.86
C LYS A 52 1.44 -6.90 -0.90
N THR A 53 1.94 -6.47 0.27
CA THR A 53 3.06 -5.53 0.37
C THR A 53 4.34 -6.12 -0.24
N LYS A 54 4.64 -7.39 0.02
CA LYS A 54 5.81 -8.08 -0.56
C LYS A 54 5.71 -8.19 -2.08
N ILE A 55 4.54 -8.55 -2.60
CA ILE A 55 4.27 -8.62 -4.05
C ILE A 55 4.47 -7.23 -4.68
N LEU A 56 3.88 -6.18 -4.10
CA LEU A 56 4.01 -4.83 -4.64
C LEU A 56 5.46 -4.31 -4.59
N LYS A 57 6.20 -4.62 -3.51
CA LYS A 57 7.64 -4.30 -3.43
C LYS A 57 8.43 -4.98 -4.54
N LYS A 58 8.19 -6.28 -4.79
CA LYS A 58 8.85 -7.00 -5.89
C LYS A 58 8.45 -6.46 -7.25
N ALA A 59 7.16 -6.19 -7.48
CA ALA A 59 6.66 -5.62 -8.73
C ALA A 59 7.30 -4.26 -9.04
N ARG A 60 7.46 -3.38 -8.04
CA ARG A 60 8.17 -2.10 -8.21
C ARG A 60 9.63 -2.30 -8.63
N SER A 61 10.34 -3.24 -8.00
CA SER A 61 11.72 -3.57 -8.37
C SER A 61 11.81 -4.11 -9.79
N LEU A 62 10.93 -5.04 -10.19
CA LEU A 62 10.91 -5.58 -11.54
C LEU A 62 10.60 -4.49 -12.58
N LEU A 63 9.67 -3.58 -12.29
CA LEU A 63 9.35 -2.46 -13.19
C LEU A 63 10.54 -1.50 -13.37
N ALA A 64 11.33 -1.26 -12.31
CA ALA A 64 12.54 -0.45 -12.42
C ALA A 64 13.59 -1.13 -13.32
N THR A 65 13.86 -2.41 -13.09
CA THR A 65 14.77 -3.20 -13.93
C THR A 65 14.31 -3.25 -15.39
N GLU A 66 13.02 -3.45 -15.65
CA GLU A 66 12.47 -3.45 -17.02
C GLU A 66 12.70 -2.10 -17.72
N LYS A 67 12.54 -0.98 -17.02
CA LYS A 67 12.81 0.36 -17.57
C LYS A 67 14.29 0.52 -17.94
N GLU A 68 15.20 0.09 -17.07
CA GLU A 68 16.64 0.14 -17.35
C GLU A 68 17.02 -0.73 -18.55
N VAL A 69 16.46 -1.94 -18.66
CA VAL A 69 16.67 -2.83 -19.81
C VAL A 69 16.15 -2.18 -21.09
N LYS A 70 14.95 -1.59 -21.08
CA LYS A 70 14.39 -0.89 -22.24
C LYS A 70 15.24 0.31 -22.66
N GLN A 71 15.79 1.06 -21.69
CA GLN A 71 16.66 2.19 -21.98
C GLN A 71 17.98 1.73 -22.62
N ARG A 72 18.62 0.70 -22.05
CA ARG A 72 19.85 0.12 -22.60
C ARG A 72 19.64 -0.42 -24.00
N GLU A 73 18.53 -1.11 -24.22
CA GLU A 73 18.19 -1.65 -25.54
C GLU A 73 17.96 -0.55 -26.58
N ARG A 74 17.28 0.55 -26.18
CA ARG A 74 17.15 1.74 -27.03
C ARG A 74 18.51 2.31 -27.42
N GLU A 75 19.43 2.44 -26.47
CA GLU A 75 20.79 2.94 -26.72
C GLU A 75 21.57 2.00 -27.65
N ARG A 76 21.48 0.69 -27.44
CA ARG A 76 22.09 -0.33 -28.30
C ARG A 76 21.59 -0.21 -29.75
N VAL A 77 20.28 -0.22 -29.95
CA VAL A 77 19.66 -0.11 -31.29
C VAL A 77 20.04 1.21 -31.97
N LEU A 78 20.05 2.33 -31.24
CA LEU A 78 20.47 3.61 -31.80
C LEU A 78 21.94 3.60 -32.21
N SER A 79 22.82 3.00 -31.42
CA SER A 79 24.25 2.92 -31.75
C SER A 79 24.54 2.02 -32.97
N GLU A 80 23.75 0.97 -33.17
CA GLU A 80 23.84 0.07 -34.34
C GLU A 80 23.26 0.73 -35.60
N THR A 81 22.16 1.46 -35.46
CA THR A 81 21.44 2.07 -36.58
C THR A 81 22.08 3.38 -37.04
N ILE A 82 22.60 4.17 -36.11
CA ILE A 82 23.15 5.50 -36.35
C ILE A 82 24.60 5.51 -35.88
N SER A 83 25.51 5.13 -36.79
CA SER A 83 26.94 5.27 -36.55
C SER A 83 27.34 6.75 -36.47
N PRO A 84 28.28 7.13 -35.58
CA PRO A 84 28.81 8.48 -35.52
C PRO A 84 29.35 8.94 -36.88
N LEU A 85 29.02 10.17 -37.27
CA LEU A 85 29.49 10.74 -38.54
C LEU A 85 30.99 11.02 -38.47
N VAL A 86 31.76 10.38 -39.35
CA VAL A 86 33.18 10.66 -39.55
C VAL A 86 33.33 11.51 -40.80
N LEU A 87 33.62 12.80 -40.62
CA LEU A 87 33.76 13.75 -41.72
C LEU A 87 35.23 14.00 -42.10
N SER A 88 36.16 13.65 -41.23
CA SER A 88 37.60 13.82 -41.46
C SER A 88 38.09 12.89 -42.56
N GLY A 89 38.87 13.43 -43.50
CA GLY A 89 39.49 12.66 -44.57
C GLY A 89 38.60 12.38 -45.78
N LEU A 90 37.35 12.90 -45.81
CA LEU A 90 36.49 12.83 -46.98
C LEU A 90 36.86 13.91 -48.00
N SER A 91 36.93 13.53 -49.28
CA SER A 91 37.00 14.50 -50.38
C SER A 91 35.66 15.23 -50.56
N LEU A 92 35.67 16.38 -51.25
CA LEU A 92 34.46 17.16 -51.54
C LEU A 92 33.36 16.33 -52.20
N GLN A 93 33.72 15.46 -53.16
CA GLN A 93 32.76 14.62 -53.87
C GLN A 93 32.12 13.57 -52.94
N GLN A 94 32.92 12.95 -52.07
CA GLN A 94 32.42 12.00 -51.07
C GLN A 94 31.49 12.69 -50.06
N LEU A 95 31.83 13.90 -49.63
CA LEU A 95 30.99 14.69 -48.73
C LEU A 95 29.64 15.02 -49.37
N GLN A 96 29.63 15.47 -50.63
CA GLN A 96 28.39 15.73 -51.37
C GLN A 96 27.54 14.45 -51.55
N ALA A 97 28.17 13.30 -51.79
CA ALA A 97 27.47 12.02 -51.88
C ALA A 97 26.83 11.64 -50.54
N LEU A 98 27.56 11.76 -49.43
CA LEU A 98 27.06 11.51 -48.08
C LEU A 98 25.86 12.41 -47.73
N CYS A 99 25.92 13.70 -48.06
CA CYS A 99 24.80 14.62 -47.83
C CYS A 99 23.53 14.19 -48.59
N ARG A 100 23.67 13.75 -49.86
CA ARG A 100 22.54 13.24 -50.64
C ARG A 100 21.96 11.95 -50.05
N GLU A 101 22.83 11.04 -49.61
CA GLU A 101 22.41 9.78 -48.97
C GLU A 101 21.66 10.03 -47.65
N LEU A 102 22.19 10.90 -46.79
CA LEU A 102 21.55 11.24 -45.50
C LEU A 102 20.19 11.92 -45.70
N HIS A 103 20.04 12.75 -46.73
CA HIS A 103 18.76 13.36 -47.06
C HIS A 103 17.73 12.29 -47.48
N GLN A 104 18.09 11.39 -48.40
CA GLN A 104 17.22 10.31 -48.84
C GLN A 104 16.82 9.37 -47.68
N LYS A 105 17.77 9.03 -46.81
CA LYS A 105 17.48 8.23 -45.60
C LYS A 105 16.55 8.96 -44.65
N SER A 106 16.70 10.28 -44.50
CA SER A 106 15.84 11.08 -43.63
C SER A 106 14.40 11.04 -44.12
N ASP A 107 14.17 11.18 -45.42
CA ASP A 107 12.83 11.10 -46.03
C ASP A 107 12.18 9.73 -45.78
N ALA A 108 12.92 8.63 -46.01
CA ALA A 108 12.41 7.27 -45.77
C ALA A 108 12.10 7.00 -44.29
N ILE A 109 12.97 7.42 -43.37
CA ILE A 109 12.76 7.25 -41.92
C ILE A 109 11.57 8.09 -41.43
N ASP A 110 11.35 9.27 -42.03
CA ASP A 110 10.19 10.12 -41.69
C ASP A 110 8.87 9.43 -42.04
N GLU A 111 8.81 8.81 -43.23
CA GLU A 111 7.67 8.00 -43.68
C GLU A 111 7.41 6.82 -42.72
N GLU A 112 8.44 6.04 -42.39
CA GLU A 112 8.32 4.94 -41.42
C GLU A 112 7.85 5.42 -40.04
N ARG A 113 8.38 6.56 -39.58
CA ARG A 113 7.97 7.18 -38.31
C ARG A 113 6.50 7.60 -38.35
N TYR A 114 6.04 8.16 -39.48
CA TYR A 114 4.65 8.53 -39.68
C TYR A 114 3.73 7.31 -39.58
N ASP A 115 4.06 6.23 -40.29
CA ASP A 115 3.31 4.98 -40.25
C ASP A 115 3.18 4.39 -38.85
N ILE A 116 4.29 4.37 -38.09
CA ILE A 116 4.29 3.92 -36.70
C ILE A 116 3.40 4.83 -35.84
N THR A 117 3.50 6.14 -36.01
CA THR A 117 2.71 7.13 -35.26
C THR A 117 1.22 6.95 -35.50
N VAL A 118 0.81 6.71 -36.75
CA VAL A 118 -0.58 6.44 -37.11
C VAL A 118 -1.07 5.14 -36.48
N LYS A 119 -0.26 4.07 -36.50
CA LYS A 119 -0.59 2.78 -35.85
C LYS A 119 -0.77 2.94 -34.34
N VAL A 120 0.16 3.63 -33.67
CA VAL A 120 0.05 3.93 -32.22
C VAL A 120 -1.20 4.77 -31.93
N GLY A 121 -1.47 5.79 -32.73
CA GLY A 121 -2.66 6.63 -32.58
C GLY A 121 -3.98 5.89 -32.75
N LYS A 122 -4.04 4.85 -33.60
CA LYS A 122 -5.20 3.95 -33.68
C LYS A 122 -5.39 3.14 -32.40
N ASN A 123 -4.30 2.56 -31.88
CA ASN A 123 -4.33 1.79 -30.64
C ASN A 123 -4.73 2.67 -29.44
N ASP A 124 -4.25 3.91 -29.36
CA ASP A 124 -4.62 4.84 -28.29
C ASP A 124 -6.10 5.19 -28.30
N LYS A 125 -6.68 5.40 -29.50
CA LYS A 125 -8.12 5.61 -29.67
C LYS A 125 -8.92 4.40 -29.21
N GLU A 126 -8.53 3.20 -29.64
CA GLU A 126 -9.18 1.95 -29.22
C GLU A 126 -9.11 1.75 -27.70
N ILE A 127 -7.94 1.98 -27.08
CA ILE A 127 -7.77 1.91 -25.63
C ILE A 127 -8.68 2.92 -24.92
N ALA A 128 -8.81 4.14 -25.44
CA ALA A 128 -9.68 5.16 -24.88
C ALA A 128 -11.16 4.77 -24.96
N GLU A 129 -11.60 4.25 -26.11
CA GLU A 129 -12.96 3.75 -26.34
C GLU A 129 -13.27 2.57 -25.41
N LEU A 130 -12.38 1.58 -25.32
CA LEU A 130 -12.52 0.44 -24.42
C LEU A 130 -12.55 0.88 -22.95
N SER A 131 -11.69 1.82 -22.56
CA SER A 131 -11.66 2.38 -21.20
C SER A 131 -12.97 3.11 -20.86
N HIS A 132 -13.54 3.82 -21.83
CA HIS A 132 -14.85 4.45 -21.70
C HIS A 132 -15.94 3.40 -21.49
N LYS A 133 -16.00 2.38 -22.35
CA LYS A 133 -16.97 1.28 -22.25
C LYS A 133 -16.87 0.52 -20.94
N ILE A 134 -15.65 0.25 -20.46
CA ILE A 134 -15.41 -0.36 -19.14
C ILE A 134 -15.99 0.53 -18.02
N SER A 135 -15.85 1.85 -18.14
CA SER A 135 -16.37 2.80 -17.16
C SER A 135 -17.90 2.82 -17.15
N GLU A 136 -18.55 2.69 -18.30
CA GLU A 136 -20.01 2.56 -18.41
C GLU A 136 -20.50 1.24 -17.81
N LEU A 137 -19.84 0.13 -18.14
CA LEU A 137 -20.20 -1.23 -17.70
C LEU A 137 -19.98 -1.44 -16.19
N LYS A 138 -18.92 -0.86 -15.60
CA LYS A 138 -18.71 -0.89 -14.15
C LYS A 138 -19.82 -0.17 -13.36
N GLY A 139 -20.76 0.46 -14.06
CA GLY A 139 -21.83 1.26 -13.51
C GLY A 139 -21.31 2.62 -13.05
N LYS A 140 -22.17 3.63 -13.11
CA LYS A 140 -21.91 4.93 -12.48
C LYS A 140 -21.75 4.73 -10.95
N MET A 141 -20.57 4.38 -10.47
CA MET A 141 -20.10 5.00 -9.23
C MET A 141 -20.34 6.49 -9.48
N LYS A 142 -21.31 7.10 -8.79
CA LYS A 142 -21.69 8.49 -9.04
C LYS A 142 -20.38 9.27 -9.08
N ARG A 143 -19.99 9.76 -10.27
CA ARG A 143 -18.85 10.68 -10.37
C ARG A 143 -19.18 11.75 -9.35
N PRO A 144 -18.39 11.91 -8.27
CA PRO A 144 -18.66 12.94 -7.30
C PRO A 144 -18.79 14.24 -8.08
N ALA A 145 -19.86 15.00 -7.86
CA ALA A 145 -20.09 16.24 -8.60
C ALA A 145 -18.80 17.07 -8.56
N LEU A 146 -18.34 17.54 -9.72
CA LEU A 146 -17.10 18.32 -9.86
C LEU A 146 -17.28 19.63 -9.08
N LYS A 147 -16.99 19.59 -7.78
CA LYS A 147 -16.89 20.78 -6.94
C LYS A 147 -15.63 21.52 -7.38
N ARG A 148 -15.69 22.85 -7.45
CA ARG A 148 -14.50 23.69 -7.63
C ARG A 148 -13.52 23.39 -6.49
N VAL A 149 -12.53 22.56 -6.75
CA VAL A 149 -11.49 22.22 -5.78
C VAL A 149 -10.60 23.44 -5.67
N LYS A 150 -10.63 24.12 -4.52
CA LYS A 150 -9.62 25.13 -4.19
C LYS A 150 -8.27 24.41 -4.14
N ILE A 151 -7.21 25.05 -4.62
CA ILE A 151 -5.85 24.52 -4.61
C ILE A 151 -5.60 23.89 -3.22
N SER A 152 -5.16 22.63 -3.18
CA SER A 152 -4.95 21.94 -1.91
C SER A 152 -3.90 22.68 -1.10
N ALA A 153 -3.99 22.60 0.23
CA ALA A 153 -2.96 23.17 1.11
C ALA A 153 -1.56 22.70 0.69
N ASP A 154 -1.41 21.43 0.30
CA ASP A 154 -0.14 20.86 -0.16
C ASP A 154 0.37 21.48 -1.46
N ALA A 155 -0.52 21.81 -2.40
CA ALA A 155 -0.12 22.45 -3.66
C ALA A 155 0.26 23.93 -3.43
N MET A 156 -0.43 24.64 -2.53
CA MET A 156 -0.03 25.99 -2.12
C MET A 156 1.28 25.98 -1.32
N LEU A 157 1.43 25.08 -0.35
CA LEU A 157 2.61 24.98 0.50
C LEU A 157 3.83 24.48 -0.29
N GLY A 158 3.66 23.55 -1.22
CA GLY A 158 4.73 23.11 -2.12
C GLY A 158 5.20 24.24 -3.06
N ALA A 159 4.29 25.10 -3.51
CA ALA A 159 4.64 26.26 -4.33
C ALA A 159 5.31 27.39 -3.54
N LEU A 160 4.90 27.61 -2.28
CA LEU A 160 5.41 28.69 -1.43
C LEU A 160 6.69 28.31 -0.66
N LEU A 161 6.84 27.03 -0.26
CA LEU A 161 7.90 26.57 0.66
C LEU A 161 8.85 25.54 0.02
N GLY A 162 8.60 25.15 -1.23
CA GLY A 162 9.47 24.24 -1.99
C GLY A 162 9.57 22.83 -1.39
N ALA A 163 10.68 22.14 -1.70
CA ALA A 163 10.87 20.72 -1.41
C ALA A 163 10.86 20.34 0.08
N LYS A 164 11.08 21.29 1.01
CA LYS A 164 11.17 21.03 2.46
C LYS A 164 9.87 20.48 3.09
N PHE A 165 8.71 20.75 2.50
CA PHE A 165 7.42 20.28 3.04
C PHE A 165 6.98 18.92 2.48
N ARG A 166 7.64 18.42 1.42
CA ARG A 166 7.21 17.19 0.73
C ARG A 166 7.51 15.91 1.51
N GLU A 167 8.36 15.97 2.53
CA GLU A 167 8.82 14.81 3.31
C GLU A 167 7.98 14.49 4.56
N SER A 168 6.96 15.28 4.93
CA SER A 168 6.26 15.06 6.23
C SER A 168 4.74 15.11 6.20
N VAL A 169 4.09 14.97 5.04
CA VAL A 169 2.64 14.69 4.99
C VAL A 169 2.34 13.19 5.08
N ASP A 170 3.25 12.42 5.65
CA ASP A 170 2.90 11.11 6.18
C ASP A 170 1.99 11.35 7.39
N PHE A 171 0.75 10.84 7.34
CA PHE A 171 -0.17 10.81 8.50
C PHE A 171 0.50 10.21 9.76
N LYS A 172 1.54 9.39 9.53
CA LYS A 172 2.38 8.77 10.55
C LYS A 172 3.36 9.74 11.24
N ALA A 173 3.78 10.82 10.59
CA ALA A 173 4.73 11.79 11.15
C ALA A 173 4.11 12.68 12.24
N ASN A 174 2.77 12.84 12.24
CA ASN A 174 2.06 13.69 13.19
C ASN A 174 1.46 12.94 14.39
N LEU A 175 1.70 11.63 14.49
CA LEU A 175 1.38 10.85 15.69
C LEU A 175 2.54 10.99 16.67
N LYS A 176 2.31 11.58 17.86
CA LYS A 176 3.28 11.55 18.97
C LYS A 176 3.62 10.09 19.28
N THR A 177 4.78 9.61 18.81
CA THR A 177 5.41 8.45 19.43
C THR A 177 5.72 8.85 20.86
N VAL A 178 5.09 8.20 21.85
CA VAL A 178 5.61 8.21 23.23
C VAL A 178 6.98 7.56 23.13
N LYS A 179 8.02 8.38 22.94
CA LYS A 179 9.39 7.99 23.27
C LYS A 179 9.32 7.66 24.74
N LYS A 180 9.35 6.36 25.05
CA LYS A 180 9.81 5.92 26.37
C LYS A 180 11.24 6.45 26.42
N GLU A 181 11.44 7.59 27.09
CA GLU A 181 12.78 8.04 27.41
C GLU A 181 13.48 6.84 28.07
N GLU A 182 14.60 6.44 27.49
CA GLU A 182 15.58 5.64 28.23
C GLU A 182 16.08 6.55 29.34
N GLU A 183 15.34 6.53 30.45
CA GLU A 183 15.85 6.95 31.75
C GLU A 183 17.12 6.13 31.95
N LYS A 184 18.26 6.84 31.93
CA LYS A 184 19.56 6.31 32.31
C LYS A 184 19.39 5.67 33.68
N LYS A 185 19.20 4.35 33.71
CA LYS A 185 19.30 3.58 34.94
C LYS A 185 20.76 3.60 35.32
N GLU A 186 21.08 4.54 36.20
CA GLU A 186 22.22 4.43 37.09
C GLU A 186 22.33 2.99 37.58
N GLU A 187 23.55 2.52 37.59
CA GLU A 187 24.02 1.24 38.07
C GLU A 187 23.42 0.95 39.45
N VAL A 188 22.31 0.21 39.47
CA VAL A 188 21.68 -0.26 40.70
C VAL A 188 22.59 -1.35 41.28
N THR A 189 23.59 -0.89 42.03
CA THR A 189 24.42 -1.73 42.88
C THR A 189 23.56 -2.31 43.99
N ASP A 190 23.38 -3.64 43.91
CA ASP A 190 22.89 -4.59 44.91
C ASP A 190 21.89 -4.08 45.97
N TRP A 191 20.62 -4.45 45.80
CA TRP A 191 19.51 -4.13 46.73
C TRP A 191 19.75 -4.59 48.17
N ARG A 192 20.70 -5.53 48.40
CA ARG A 192 21.07 -5.97 49.76
C ARG A 192 21.64 -4.84 50.62
N LYS A 193 22.41 -3.91 50.06
CA LYS A 193 23.10 -2.86 50.84
C LYS A 193 22.16 -1.78 51.39
N ASN A 194 21.06 -1.51 50.70
CA ASN A 194 20.10 -0.48 51.12
C ASN A 194 19.20 -0.96 52.29
N VAL A 195 18.94 -2.26 52.37
CA VAL A 195 18.11 -2.85 53.45
C VAL A 195 18.90 -2.94 54.75
N GLU A 196 20.18 -3.30 54.71
CA GLU A 196 21.04 -3.35 55.92
C GLU A 196 21.28 -1.97 56.54
N ALA A 197 21.33 -0.91 55.73
CA ALA A 197 21.48 0.47 56.21
C ALA A 197 20.26 0.99 57.01
N MET A 198 19.08 0.40 56.81
CA MET A 198 17.83 0.81 57.46
C MET A 198 17.47 -0.04 58.70
N SER A 199 18.17 -1.15 58.93
CA SER A 199 17.84 -2.08 60.04
C SER A 199 18.50 -1.73 61.39
N GLY A 200 19.24 -0.62 61.48
CA GLY A 200 20.10 -0.31 62.63
C GLY A 200 19.55 0.67 63.67
N MET A 201 18.26 1.06 63.62
CA MET A 201 17.69 2.08 64.52
C MET A 201 16.72 1.54 65.58
N GLU A 202 17.02 0.37 66.15
CA GLU A 202 16.31 -0.16 67.33
C GLU A 202 17.05 0.27 68.62
N GLY A 203 16.92 1.54 68.98
CA GLY A 203 17.50 2.10 70.20
C GLY A 203 16.55 3.11 70.86
N ARG A 204 16.05 2.78 72.05
CA ARG A 204 15.12 3.59 72.87
C ARG A 204 15.59 5.05 73.00
N LYS A 205 14.88 5.97 72.34
CA LYS A 205 15.08 7.41 72.44
C LYS A 205 14.65 7.89 73.84
N LYS A 206 15.61 8.08 74.76
CA LYS A 206 15.36 8.73 76.05
C LYS A 206 15.09 10.21 75.81
N LEU A 207 13.86 10.65 76.07
CA LEU A 207 13.53 12.05 76.26
C LEU A 207 13.59 12.33 77.76
N PHE A 208 14.50 13.21 78.18
CA PHE A 208 14.43 13.85 79.48
C PHE A 208 13.69 15.18 79.30
N ASP A 209 12.68 15.40 80.13
CA ASP A 209 11.95 16.65 80.27
C ASP A 209 12.66 17.49 81.36
N ALA A 210 13.02 18.73 81.05
CA ALA A 210 13.66 19.66 81.98
C ALA A 210 12.85 20.96 82.03
N GLY A 211 12.03 21.03 83.08
CA GLY A 211 11.08 22.08 83.45
C GLY A 211 9.93 21.38 84.18
N GLN A 212 9.96 21.16 85.50
CA GLN A 212 10.53 21.92 86.63
C GLN A 212 11.71 21.25 87.33
#